data_AF-A0A1I2G6I9-F1
#
_entry.id   AF-A0A1I2G6I9-F1
#
_cell.length_a   1.000
_cell.length_b   1.000
_cell.length_c   1.000
_cell.angle_alpha   90.00
_cell.angle_beta   90.00
_cell.angle_gamma   90.00
#
_symmetry.space_group_name_H-M   'P 1'
#
loop_
_entity.id
_entity.type
_entity.pdbx_description
1 polymer ?
#
loop_
_entity_poly.entity_id
_entity_poly.type
_entity_poly.pdbx_seq_one_letter_code
_entity_poly.pdbx_strand_id
1 'polypeptide(L)' 'MSRNFLFVLIGALIVCAIGISYLYYQEHQSGVDIQIDEKGIMIDGN' A
#
# COMPACT_ATOMS: atom_id res chain seq x y z
N MET A 1 -4.36 31.18 5.14
CA MET A 1 -4.76 29.85 5.64
C MET A 1 -4.19 29.65 7.02
N SER A 2 -4.98 29.14 7.96
CA SER A 2 -4.47 28.84 9.31
C SER A 2 -3.49 27.66 9.23
N ARG A 3 -2.39 27.73 10.00
CA ARG A 3 -1.43 26.61 10.12
C ARG A 3 -2.14 25.30 10.47
N ASN A 4 -3.21 25.37 11.25
CA ASN A 4 -4.03 24.21 11.60
C ASN A 4 -4.71 23.57 10.38
N PHE A 5 -5.24 24.37 9.45
CA PHE A 5 -5.82 23.83 8.23
C PHE A 5 -4.78 23.09 7.38
N LEU A 6 -3.56 23.64 7.30
CA LEU A 6 -2.46 23.02 6.57
C LEU A 6 -2.05 21.67 7.19
N PHE A 7 -1.97 21.57 8.52
CA PHE A 7 -1.68 20.29 9.18
C PHE A 7 -2.80 19.25 9.02
N VAL A 8 -4.07 19.67 9.06
CA VAL A 8 -5.21 18.77 8.81
C VAL A 8 -5.18 18.25 7.38
N LEU A 9 -4.89 19.11 6.40
CA LEU A 9 -4.77 18.72 5.00
C LEU A 9 -3.64 17.72 4.78
N ILE A 10 -2.46 17.97 5.37
CA ILE A 10 -1.31 17.06 5.28
C ILE A 10 -1.65 15.72 5.94
N GLY A 11 -2.26 15.73 7.12
CA GLY A 11 -2.68 14.49 7.80
C GLY A 11 -3.65 13.67 6.96
N ALA A 12 -4.65 14.31 6.36
CA ALA A 12 -5.60 13.65 5.46
C ALA A 12 -4.90 13.04 4.24
N LEU A 13 -3.96 13.76 3.62
CA LEU A 13 -3.19 13.25 2.48
C LEU A 13 -2.35 12.02 2.83
N ILE A 14 -1.71 12.01 4.00
CA ILE A 14 -0.92 10.87 4.46
C ILE A 14 -1.81 9.63 4.65
N VAL A 15 -2.97 9.78 5.29
CA VAL A 15 -3.91 8.66 5.51
C VAL A 15 -4.41 8.12 4.17
N CYS A 16 -4.77 8.99 3.23
CA CYS A 16 -5.17 8.57 1.89
C CYS A 16 -4.05 7.84 1.15
N ALA A 17 -2.81 8.34 1.22
CA ALA A 17 -1.66 7.70 0.59
C ALA A 17 -1.43 6.28 1.14
N ILE A 18 -1.46 6.11 2.47
CA ILE A 18 -1.30 4.79 3.11
C ILE A 18 -2.43 3.84 2.71
N GLY A 19 -3.68 4.32 2.71
CA GLY A 19 -4.83 3.51 2.31
C GLY A 19 -4.76 3.04 0.86
N ILE A 20 -4.42 3.94 -0.06
CA ILE A 20 -4.26 3.61 -1.48
C ILE A 20 -3.08 2.65 -1.67
N SER A 21 -1.94 2.89 -1.02
CA SER A 21 -0.79 1.98 -1.09
C SER A 21 -1.11 0.58 -0.56
N TYR A 22 -1.90 0.48 0.53
CA TYR A 22 -2.31 -0.82 1.07
C TYR A 22 -3.23 -1.57 0.12
N LEU A 23 -4.26 -0.91 -0.42
CA LEU A 23 -5.17 -1.51 -1.39
C LEU A 23 -4.44 -1.92 -2.66
N TYR A 24 -3.55 -1.06 -3.18
CA TYR A 24 -2.72 -1.36 -4.33
C TYR A 24 -1.83 -2.59 -4.06
N TYR A 25 -1.18 -2.66 -2.90
CA TYR A 25 -0.35 -3.80 -2.54
C TYR A 25 -1.16 -5.10 -2.42
N GLN A 26 -2.37 -5.03 -1.84
CA GLN A 26 -3.28 -6.16 -1.72
C GLN A 26 -3.78 -6.65 -3.08
N GLU A 27 -4.07 -5.74 -4.00
CA GLU A 27 -4.55 -6.09 -5.34
C GLU A 27 -3.44 -6.74 -6.18
N HIS A 28 -2.19 -6.34 -6.01
CA HIS A 28 -1.04 -6.98 -6.69
C HIS A 28 -0.74 -8.39 -6.15
N GLN A 29 -1.09 -8.70 -4.89
CA GLN A 29 -1.01 -10.06 -4.36
C GLN A 29 -2.15 -10.97 -4.83
N SER A 30 -3.29 -10.41 -5.26
CA SER A 30 -4.40 -11.23 -5.77
C SER A 30 -4.11 -11.81 -7.17
N GLY A 31 -3.15 -11.23 -7.90
CA GLY A 31 -2.64 -11.76 -9.18
C GLY A 31 -1.31 -12.55 -9.08
N VAL A 32 -0.59 -12.43 -7.96
CA VAL A 32 0.67 -13.14 -7.70
C VAL A 32 0.55 -13.81 -6.34
N ASP A 33 0.31 -15.12 -6.33
CA ASP A 33 0.29 -15.94 -5.11
C ASP A 33 1.71 -15.99 -4.51
N ILE A 34 2.05 -15.00 -3.67
CA ILE A 34 3.35 -14.96 -3.01
C ILE A 34 3.31 -15.94 -1.83
N GLN A 35 3.53 -17.22 -2.11
CA GLN A 35 3.86 -18.21 -1.10
C GLN A 35 5.28 -17.96 -0.61
N ILE A 36 5.41 -17.31 0.56
CA ILE A 36 6.68 -17.18 1.27
C ILE A 36 6.92 -18.51 2.01
N ASP A 37 7.39 -19.52 1.26
CA ASP A 37 7.84 -20.78 1.84
C ASP A 37 9.34 -20.70 2.18
N GLU A 38 9.82 -21.55 3.09
CA GLU A 38 11.18 -21.54 3.68
C GLU A 38 12.32 -21.71 2.64
N LYS A 39 11.99 -21.89 1.36
CA LYS A 39 12.94 -22.08 0.24
C LYS A 39 13.17 -20.87 -0.66
N GLY A 40 12.57 -19.71 -0.36
CA GLY A 40 12.80 -18.48 -1.12
C GLY A 40 11.71 -18.20 -2.16
N ILE A 41 11.58 -16.92 -2.50
CA ILE A 41 10.45 -16.35 -3.25
C ILE A 41 10.42 -16.92 -4.67
N MET A 42 9.46 -17.81 -4.96
CA MET A 42 9.17 -18.25 -6.33
C MET A 42 8.03 -17.41 -6.88
N ILE A 43 8.34 -16.56 -7.86
CA ILE A 43 7.34 -15.78 -8.61
C ILE A 43 7.03 -16.61 -9.86
N ASP A 44 5.89 -17.30 -9.87
CA ASP A 44 5.35 -17.90 -11.08
C ASP A 44 4.41 -16.89 -11.75
N GLY A 45 4.82 -16.42 -12.94
CA GLY A 45 4.11 -15.43 -13.73
C GLY A 45 3.65 -16.06 -15.04
N ASN A 46 2.35 -15.97 -15.32
CA ASN A 46 1.71 -16.50 -16.54
C ASN A 46 2.18 -15.81 -17.82
#